data_AF-A0A965AVF7-F1
#
_entry.id   AF-A0A965AVF7-F1
#
_cell.length_a   1.000
_cell.length_b   1.000
_cell.length_c   1.000
_cell.angle_alpha   90.00
_cell.angle_beta   90.00
_cell.angle_gamma   90.00
#
_symmetry.space_group_name_H-M   'P 1'
#
loop_
_entity.id
_entity.type
_entity.pdbx_description
1 polymer ?
#
loop_
_entity_poly.entity_id
_entity_poly.type
_entity_poly.pdbx_seq_one_letter_code
_entity_poly.pdbx_strand_id
1 'polypeptide(L)'
;AGVAVGAAIFVIALYVFILSKLKANAKPAQTAGPTTTPTFSDTELERYARHIVMREIGGAGQKKLKNGRVLVIGAGGLGAPALQYLAAAGVGTIGVIDDDTVENTNLQRQVIHQDAAIGTPKVFSAQKMMLAQNPFITVQPYHRRLTVEIAQDLFQEYDIILEGSDNFETRYLANKTAVALGKPLVSGALSQWEGQISVFHPASAGPCYQCVFPQKPAEGVAPSCAQAGVFAPLPGVIGAMMAGEAMKIIIGAAAPMTGQMLVYDALYGETRTFTVKRRNDCEICGG
;
A
#
# COMPACT_ATOMS: atom_id res chain seq x y z
N ALA A 1 12.40 31.90 61.72
CA ALA A 1 11.94 30.52 61.39
C ALA A 1 10.44 30.44 61.05
N GLY A 2 9.54 31.25 61.63
CA GLY A 2 8.09 31.10 61.42
C GLY A 2 7.53 31.50 60.05
N VAL A 3 8.17 32.44 59.34
CA VAL A 3 7.64 32.99 58.07
C VAL A 3 7.78 32.00 56.89
N ALA A 4 8.86 31.21 56.85
CA ALA A 4 9.11 30.24 55.79
C ALA A 4 8.16 29.04 55.83
N VAL A 5 7.75 28.62 57.03
CA VAL A 5 6.80 27.51 57.23
C VAL A 5 5.39 27.91 56.78
N GLY A 6 4.97 29.15 57.06
CA GLY A 6 3.68 29.67 56.60
C GLY A 6 3.56 29.74 55.07
N ALA A 7 4.64 30.13 54.38
CA ALA A 7 4.67 30.18 52.92
C ALA A 7 4.56 28.79 52.28
N ALA A 8 5.26 27.78 52.83
CA ALA A 8 5.18 26.41 52.32
C ALA A 8 3.78 25.80 52.49
N ILE A 9 3.13 26.03 53.63
CA ILE A 9 1.76 25.57 53.89
C ILE A 9 0.78 26.21 52.90
N PHE A 10 0.94 27.51 52.61
CA PHE A 10 0.08 28.21 51.66
C PHE A 10 0.23 27.67 50.23
N VAL A 11 1.45 27.39 49.78
CA VAL A 11 1.70 26.80 48.45
C VAL A 11 1.09 25.41 48.32
N ILE A 12 1.23 24.57 49.36
CA ILE A 12 0.62 23.23 49.37
C ILE A 12 -0.90 23.33 49.35
N ALA A 13 -1.49 24.22 50.15
CA ALA A 13 -2.94 24.42 50.19
C ALA A 13 -3.47 24.92 48.83
N LEU A 14 -2.76 25.87 48.19
CA LEU A 14 -3.11 26.38 46.87
C LEU A 14 -3.01 25.29 45.80
N TYR A 15 -1.95 24.47 45.85
CA TYR A 15 -1.75 23.35 44.93
C TYR A 15 -2.86 22.29 45.04
N VAL A 16 -3.21 21.91 46.27
CA VAL A 16 -4.29 20.94 46.54
C VAL A 16 -5.64 21.51 46.08
N PHE A 17 -5.90 22.79 46.32
CA PHE A 17 -7.13 23.45 45.89
C PHE A 17 -7.28 23.51 44.36
N ILE A 18 -6.18 23.79 43.65
CA ILE A 18 -6.14 23.78 42.18
C ILE A 18 -6.39 22.36 41.66
N LEU A 19 -5.73 21.35 42.23
CA LEU A 19 -5.94 19.95 41.85
C LEU A 19 -7.37 19.47 42.10
N SER A 20 -7.99 19.87 43.22
CA SER A 20 -9.38 19.50 43.50
C SER A 20 -10.36 20.13 42.53
N LYS A 21 -10.14 21.40 42.11
CA LYS A 21 -10.96 22.03 41.07
C LYS A 21 -10.77 21.42 39.69
N LEU A 22 -9.54 21.03 39.33
CA LEU A 22 -9.26 20.34 38.07
C LEU A 22 -9.93 18.96 38.03
N LYS A 23 -9.91 18.20 39.14
CA LYS A 23 -10.64 16.92 39.25
C LYS A 23 -12.15 17.09 39.23
N ALA A 24 -12.70 18.13 39.86
CA ALA A 24 -14.14 18.40 39.86
C ALA A 24 -14.67 18.83 38.47
N ASN A 25 -13.82 19.46 37.64
CA ASN A 25 -14.15 19.87 36.29
C ASN A 25 -13.82 18.80 35.22
N ALA A 26 -13.16 17.71 35.59
CA ALA A 26 -12.93 16.59 34.70
C ALA A 26 -14.25 15.85 34.49
N LYS A 27 -14.87 16.04 33.32
CA LYS A 27 -15.98 15.18 32.88
C LYS A 27 -15.49 13.72 32.88
N PRO A 28 -16.24 12.76 33.44
CA PRO A 28 -15.92 11.35 33.29
C PRO A 28 -15.78 11.06 31.79
N ALA A 29 -14.68 10.43 31.40
CA ALA A 29 -14.55 9.93 30.04
C ALA A 29 -15.77 9.02 29.79
N GLN A 30 -16.64 9.43 28.87
CA GLN A 30 -17.69 8.57 28.38
C GLN A 30 -16.99 7.35 27.80
N THR A 31 -17.09 6.22 28.50
CA THR A 31 -16.74 4.92 27.94
C THR A 31 -17.67 4.70 26.75
N ALA A 32 -17.17 5.03 25.56
CA ALA A 32 -17.74 4.51 24.33
C ALA A 32 -17.93 3.00 24.53
N GLY A 33 -19.12 2.49 24.23
CA GLY A 33 -19.42 1.06 24.28
C GLY A 33 -18.39 0.26 23.47
N PRO A 34 -18.34 -1.07 23.63
CA PRO A 34 -17.32 -1.90 23.00
C PRO A 34 -17.43 -1.73 21.48
N THR A 35 -16.59 -0.86 20.93
CA THR A 35 -16.25 -0.90 19.52
C THR A 35 -15.46 -2.18 19.42
N THR A 36 -16.06 -3.23 18.83
CA THR A 36 -15.43 -4.53 18.62
C THR A 36 -14.22 -4.32 17.73
N THR A 37 -13.14 -3.94 18.38
CA THR A 37 -11.83 -3.85 17.81
C THR A 37 -11.49 -5.28 17.42
N PRO A 38 -11.21 -5.56 16.13
CA PRO A 38 -10.86 -6.91 15.73
C PRO A 38 -9.61 -7.33 16.53
N THR A 39 -9.81 -8.28 17.43
CA THR A 39 -8.74 -8.95 18.16
C THR A 39 -8.16 -10.03 17.27
N PHE A 40 -6.89 -10.34 17.45
CA PHE A 40 -6.28 -11.49 16.79
C PHE A 40 -6.74 -12.78 17.49
N SER A 41 -7.06 -13.80 16.72
CA SER A 41 -7.13 -15.17 17.26
C SER A 41 -5.73 -15.68 17.61
N ASP A 42 -5.64 -16.74 18.42
CA ASP A 42 -4.35 -17.37 18.74
C ASP A 42 -3.61 -17.84 17.47
N THR A 43 -4.35 -18.37 16.49
CA THR A 43 -3.79 -18.77 15.18
C THR A 43 -3.23 -17.59 14.41
N GLU A 44 -3.88 -16.43 14.46
CA GLU A 44 -3.34 -15.21 13.84
C GLU A 44 -2.10 -14.69 14.58
N LEU A 45 -2.09 -14.76 15.92
CA LEU A 45 -0.93 -14.37 16.72
C LEU A 45 0.29 -15.23 16.40
N GLU A 46 0.11 -16.55 16.28
CA GLU A 46 1.18 -17.48 15.89
C GLU A 46 1.66 -17.18 14.46
N ARG A 47 0.73 -17.02 13.52
CA ARG A 47 1.04 -16.73 12.11
C ARG A 47 1.83 -15.43 11.93
N TYR A 48 1.43 -14.37 12.62
CA TYR A 48 2.06 -13.05 12.50
C TYR A 48 3.15 -12.81 13.55
N ALA A 49 3.53 -13.82 14.33
CA ALA A 49 4.49 -13.68 15.43
C ALA A 49 5.80 -13.02 14.98
N ARG A 50 6.29 -13.34 13.77
CA ARG A 50 7.52 -12.77 13.21
C ARG A 50 7.42 -11.29 12.87
N HIS A 51 6.25 -10.79 12.51
CA HIS A 51 6.01 -9.34 12.37
C HIS A 51 5.83 -8.67 13.73
N ILE A 52 5.08 -9.30 14.65
CA ILE A 52 4.75 -8.71 15.95
C ILE A 52 6.00 -8.46 16.80
N VAL A 53 7.05 -9.29 16.67
CA VAL A 53 8.30 -9.07 17.40
C VAL A 53 9.16 -7.93 16.83
N MET A 54 8.92 -7.48 15.59
CA MET A 54 9.67 -6.38 14.99
C MET A 54 9.24 -5.05 15.58
N ARG A 55 10.20 -4.22 16.03
CA ARG A 55 9.94 -2.94 16.69
C ARG A 55 9.10 -1.99 15.83
N GLU A 56 9.37 -1.93 14.53
CA GLU A 56 8.73 -1.03 13.58
C GLU A 56 7.30 -1.46 13.23
N ILE A 57 6.94 -2.74 13.46
CA ILE A 57 5.60 -3.27 13.22
C ILE A 57 4.88 -3.41 14.56
N GLY A 58 5.31 -4.34 15.42
CA GLY A 58 4.67 -4.62 16.70
C GLY A 58 3.24 -5.13 16.55
N GLY A 59 2.57 -5.36 17.67
CA GLY A 59 1.13 -5.69 17.67
C GLY A 59 0.27 -4.56 17.09
N ALA A 60 0.67 -3.30 17.29
CA ALA A 60 -0.04 -2.14 16.77
C ALA A 60 0.03 -2.02 15.24
N GLY A 61 1.21 -2.21 14.65
CA GLY A 61 1.40 -2.22 13.19
C GLY A 61 0.72 -3.42 12.53
N GLN A 62 0.82 -4.61 13.13
CA GLN A 62 0.08 -5.78 12.61
C GLN A 62 -1.44 -5.53 12.65
N LYS A 63 -1.95 -4.86 13.68
CA LYS A 63 -3.35 -4.46 13.75
C LYS A 63 -3.72 -3.43 12.69
N LYS A 64 -2.82 -2.49 12.36
CA LYS A 64 -3.01 -1.58 11.21
C LYS A 64 -3.08 -2.36 9.89
N LEU A 65 -2.21 -3.35 9.68
CA LEU A 65 -2.29 -4.24 8.51
C LEU A 65 -3.65 -4.96 8.45
N LYS A 66 -4.09 -5.56 9.56
CA LYS A 66 -5.40 -6.24 9.65
C LYS A 66 -6.59 -5.32 9.37
N ASN A 67 -6.47 -4.02 9.60
CA ASN A 67 -7.52 -3.05 9.29
C ASN A 67 -7.34 -2.38 7.91
N GLY A 68 -6.17 -2.51 7.31
CA GLY A 68 -5.80 -1.83 6.08
C GLY A 68 -6.48 -2.43 4.86
N ARG A 69 -6.76 -1.56 3.89
CA ARG A 69 -7.41 -1.91 2.63
C ARG A 69 -6.52 -1.50 1.46
N VAL A 70 -6.11 -2.47 0.65
CA VAL A 70 -5.24 -2.23 -0.51
C VAL A 70 -5.92 -2.67 -1.79
N LEU A 71 -5.95 -1.79 -2.79
CA LEU A 71 -6.37 -2.13 -4.16
C LEU A 71 -5.12 -2.43 -5.00
N VAL A 72 -5.09 -3.57 -5.67
CA VAL A 72 -4.05 -3.93 -6.64
C VAL A 72 -4.66 -3.94 -8.04
N ILE A 73 -4.11 -3.09 -8.92
CA ILE A 73 -4.49 -2.99 -10.33
C ILE A 73 -3.57 -3.91 -11.13
N GLY A 74 -4.15 -4.98 -11.67
CA GLY A 74 -3.47 -6.05 -12.36
C GLY A 74 -3.09 -7.20 -11.40
N ALA A 75 -3.45 -8.42 -11.79
CA ALA A 75 -3.00 -9.68 -11.20
C ALA A 75 -1.86 -10.32 -12.02
N GLY A 76 -1.21 -9.53 -12.88
CA GLY A 76 -0.11 -9.95 -13.76
C GLY A 76 1.24 -10.08 -13.04
N GLY A 77 2.34 -9.84 -13.77
CA GLY A 77 3.70 -10.12 -13.27
C GLY A 77 4.08 -9.36 -12.00
N LEU A 78 3.72 -8.08 -11.89
CA LEU A 78 3.97 -7.26 -10.70
C LEU A 78 2.93 -7.51 -9.59
N GLY A 79 1.66 -7.62 -9.99
CA GLY A 79 0.55 -7.81 -9.07
C GLY A 79 0.59 -9.15 -8.34
N ALA A 80 0.96 -10.24 -9.04
CA ALA A 80 1.03 -11.59 -8.48
C ALA A 80 1.87 -11.69 -7.19
N PRO A 81 3.17 -11.32 -7.19
CA PRO A 81 3.97 -11.31 -5.97
C PRO A 81 3.47 -10.29 -4.94
N ALA A 82 2.97 -9.11 -5.38
CA ALA A 82 2.43 -8.13 -4.45
C ALA A 82 1.23 -8.68 -3.66
N LEU A 83 0.27 -9.32 -4.34
CA LEU A 83 -0.90 -9.97 -3.77
C LEU A 83 -0.49 -11.07 -2.78
N GLN A 84 0.49 -11.92 -3.14
CA GLN A 84 1.01 -12.96 -2.25
C GLN A 84 1.58 -12.37 -0.96
N TYR A 85 2.42 -11.34 -1.04
CA TYR A 85 3.02 -10.74 0.15
C TYR A 85 2.01 -9.97 1.00
N LEU A 86 1.08 -9.24 0.40
CA LEU A 86 0.01 -8.54 1.13
C LEU A 86 -0.89 -9.53 1.87
N ALA A 87 -1.27 -10.64 1.21
CA ALA A 87 -2.06 -11.71 1.83
C ALA A 87 -1.30 -12.39 2.96
N ALA A 88 -0.05 -12.79 2.73
CA ALA A 88 0.81 -13.39 3.75
C ALA A 88 1.01 -12.48 4.97
N ALA A 89 1.17 -11.18 4.75
CA ALA A 89 1.36 -10.17 5.79
C ALA A 89 0.09 -9.88 6.61
N GLY A 90 -1.07 -10.38 6.18
CA GLY A 90 -2.33 -10.17 6.88
C GLY A 90 -2.94 -8.80 6.64
N VAL A 91 -2.79 -8.23 5.44
CA VAL A 91 -3.57 -7.05 5.04
C VAL A 91 -5.05 -7.41 5.02
N GLY A 92 -5.86 -6.66 5.77
CA GLY A 92 -7.23 -7.02 6.09
C GLY A 92 -8.15 -7.18 4.89
N THR A 93 -8.09 -6.23 3.96
CA THR A 93 -8.87 -6.28 2.72
C THR A 93 -7.98 -6.02 1.52
N ILE A 94 -8.00 -6.94 0.56
CA ILE A 94 -7.25 -6.85 -0.68
C ILE A 94 -8.24 -6.87 -1.85
N GLY A 95 -8.35 -5.74 -2.53
CA GLY A 95 -9.04 -5.64 -3.81
C GLY A 95 -8.08 -6.00 -4.93
N VAL A 96 -8.54 -6.76 -5.92
CA VAL A 96 -7.77 -7.04 -7.13
C VAL A 96 -8.64 -6.83 -8.36
N ILE A 97 -8.21 -5.95 -9.26
CA ILE A 97 -8.92 -5.65 -10.51
C ILE A 97 -8.06 -6.02 -11.70
N ASP A 98 -8.59 -6.89 -12.57
CA ASP A 98 -7.94 -7.39 -13.78
C ASP A 98 -9.04 -8.02 -14.67
N ASP A 99 -9.03 -7.76 -15.98
CA ASP A 99 -9.97 -8.32 -16.95
C ASP A 99 -9.48 -9.58 -17.67
N ASP A 100 -8.20 -9.93 -17.53
CA ASP A 100 -7.60 -11.05 -18.23
C ASP A 100 -7.92 -12.41 -17.59
N THR A 101 -7.64 -13.46 -18.37
CA THR A 101 -7.59 -14.85 -17.91
C THR A 101 -6.15 -15.34 -17.81
N VAL A 102 -5.94 -16.42 -17.06
CA VAL A 102 -4.61 -17.05 -16.93
C VAL A 102 -4.25 -17.73 -18.26
N GLU A 103 -3.07 -17.41 -18.77
CA GLU A 103 -2.53 -17.99 -20.00
C GLU A 103 -1.18 -18.70 -19.74
N ASN A 104 -0.87 -19.75 -20.51
CA ASN A 104 0.38 -20.48 -20.38
C ASN A 104 1.63 -19.58 -20.51
N THR A 105 1.60 -18.63 -21.45
CA THR A 105 2.71 -17.67 -21.71
C THR A 105 2.99 -16.73 -20.52
N ASN A 106 2.07 -16.66 -19.56
CA ASN A 106 2.13 -15.78 -18.42
C ASN A 106 2.77 -16.48 -17.19
N LEU A 107 2.71 -17.81 -17.12
CA LEU A 107 3.07 -18.60 -15.93
C LEU A 107 4.55 -18.49 -15.55
N GLN A 108 5.43 -18.19 -16.50
CA GLN A 108 6.86 -18.00 -16.21
C GLN A 108 7.14 -16.87 -15.21
N ARG A 109 6.24 -15.89 -15.08
CA ARG A 109 6.41 -14.72 -14.20
C ARG A 109 5.23 -14.40 -13.28
N GLN A 110 4.04 -14.92 -13.57
CA GLN A 110 2.84 -14.68 -12.76
C GLN A 110 2.68 -15.77 -11.70
N VAL A 111 3.60 -15.77 -10.74
CA VAL A 111 3.84 -16.86 -9.77
C VAL A 111 2.69 -17.12 -8.78
N ILE A 112 1.63 -16.32 -8.80
CA ILE A 112 0.41 -16.60 -8.05
C ILE A 112 -0.50 -17.59 -8.78
N HIS A 113 -0.40 -17.71 -10.10
CA HIS A 113 -1.23 -18.60 -10.90
C HIS A 113 -0.57 -19.97 -11.06
N GLN A 114 -1.42 -20.99 -11.25
CA GLN A 114 -0.99 -22.37 -11.47
C GLN A 114 -1.40 -22.82 -12.88
N ASP A 115 -0.71 -23.82 -13.41
CA ASP A 115 -1.01 -24.41 -14.72
C ASP A 115 -2.47 -24.87 -14.82
N ALA A 116 -2.98 -25.52 -13.76
CA ALA A 116 -4.38 -25.93 -13.66
C ALA A 116 -5.41 -24.79 -13.67
N ALA A 117 -4.98 -23.52 -13.57
CA ALA A 117 -5.84 -22.35 -13.61
C ALA A 117 -5.91 -21.70 -15.00
N ILE A 118 -5.22 -22.21 -16.02
CA ILE A 118 -5.30 -21.70 -17.40
C ILE A 118 -6.77 -21.58 -17.84
N GLY A 119 -7.13 -20.42 -18.41
CA GLY A 119 -8.50 -20.08 -18.81
C GLY A 119 -9.39 -19.52 -17.68
N THR A 120 -8.97 -19.59 -16.42
CA THR A 120 -9.68 -18.96 -15.30
C THR A 120 -9.37 -17.45 -15.28
N PRO A 121 -10.33 -16.57 -14.99
CA PRO A 121 -10.04 -15.16 -14.75
C PRO A 121 -8.96 -14.97 -13.68
N LYS A 122 -7.97 -14.10 -13.96
CA LYS A 122 -6.81 -13.93 -13.08
C LYS A 122 -7.20 -13.54 -11.66
N VAL A 123 -8.20 -12.67 -11.51
CA VAL A 123 -8.68 -12.22 -10.18
C VAL A 123 -9.21 -13.37 -9.31
N PHE A 124 -9.92 -14.35 -9.89
CA PHE A 124 -10.45 -15.49 -9.15
C PHE A 124 -9.36 -16.53 -8.85
N SER A 125 -8.43 -16.73 -9.80
CA SER A 125 -7.23 -17.54 -9.56
C SER A 125 -6.40 -16.97 -8.40
N ALA A 126 -6.12 -15.66 -8.42
CA ALA A 126 -5.40 -14.97 -7.36
C ALA A 126 -6.15 -15.02 -6.02
N GLN A 127 -7.47 -14.81 -6.02
CA GLN A 127 -8.29 -14.91 -4.81
C GLN A 127 -8.17 -16.28 -4.14
N LYS A 128 -8.34 -17.36 -4.91
CA LYS A 128 -8.22 -18.72 -4.41
C LYS A 128 -6.87 -18.94 -3.71
N MET A 129 -5.79 -18.45 -4.33
CA MET A 129 -4.43 -18.63 -3.82
C MET A 129 -4.14 -17.80 -2.57
N MET A 130 -4.60 -16.54 -2.52
CA MET A 130 -4.49 -15.71 -1.34
C MET A 130 -5.25 -16.29 -0.14
N LEU A 131 -6.50 -16.76 -0.35
CA LEU A 131 -7.31 -17.35 0.73
C LEU A 131 -6.78 -18.72 1.18
N ALA A 132 -6.20 -19.51 0.27
CA ALA A 132 -5.50 -20.74 0.63
C ALA A 132 -4.25 -20.46 1.48
N GLN A 133 -3.53 -19.39 1.17
CA GLN A 133 -2.37 -18.97 1.95
C GLN A 133 -2.79 -18.40 3.31
N ASN A 134 -3.79 -17.50 3.34
CA ASN A 134 -4.24 -16.82 4.53
C ASN A 134 -5.78 -16.68 4.56
N PRO A 135 -6.49 -17.49 5.37
CA PRO A 135 -7.96 -17.46 5.43
C PRO A 135 -8.51 -16.31 6.30
N PHE A 136 -7.66 -15.49 6.93
CA PHE A 136 -8.09 -14.44 7.86
C PHE A 136 -8.30 -13.07 7.20
N ILE A 137 -8.03 -12.97 5.90
CA ILE A 137 -8.17 -11.73 5.11
C ILE A 137 -9.46 -11.77 4.29
N THR A 138 -9.89 -10.59 3.84
CA THR A 138 -10.95 -10.45 2.84
C THR A 138 -10.34 -10.16 1.48
N VAL A 139 -10.73 -10.90 0.45
CA VAL A 139 -10.30 -10.64 -0.94
C VAL A 139 -11.50 -10.30 -1.80
N GLN A 140 -11.43 -9.15 -2.48
CA GLN A 140 -12.45 -8.65 -3.39
C GLN A 140 -11.96 -8.73 -4.85
N PRO A 141 -12.37 -9.76 -5.62
CA PRO A 141 -12.00 -9.91 -7.02
C PRO A 141 -12.94 -9.09 -7.92
N TYR A 142 -12.37 -8.22 -8.76
CA TYR A 142 -13.10 -7.44 -9.76
C TYR A 142 -12.67 -7.88 -11.16
N HIS A 143 -13.39 -8.84 -11.75
CA HIS A 143 -13.12 -9.31 -13.11
C HIS A 143 -13.68 -8.32 -14.14
N ARG A 144 -12.99 -7.18 -14.30
CA ARG A 144 -13.35 -6.10 -15.21
C ARG A 144 -12.17 -5.15 -15.38
N ARG A 145 -12.16 -4.42 -16.50
CA ARG A 145 -11.13 -3.41 -16.77
C ARG A 145 -11.36 -2.20 -15.86
N LEU A 146 -10.27 -1.58 -15.39
CA LEU A 146 -10.37 -0.28 -14.73
C LEU A 146 -10.72 0.79 -15.78
N THR A 147 -11.84 1.48 -15.58
CA THR A 147 -12.31 2.55 -16.47
C THR A 147 -12.55 3.84 -15.69
N VAL A 148 -12.70 4.97 -16.40
CA VAL A 148 -12.92 6.29 -15.79
C VAL A 148 -14.19 6.30 -14.95
N GLU A 149 -15.23 5.59 -15.40
CA GLU A 149 -16.56 5.55 -14.80
C GLU A 149 -16.55 4.85 -13.44
N ILE A 150 -15.67 3.86 -13.23
CA ILE A 150 -15.64 3.07 -12.00
C ILE A 150 -14.48 3.42 -11.07
N ALA A 151 -13.43 4.09 -11.58
CA ALA A 151 -12.18 4.25 -10.85
C ALA A 151 -12.37 5.03 -9.54
N GLN A 152 -13.16 6.10 -9.58
CA GLN A 152 -13.37 6.95 -8.41
C GLN A 152 -14.06 6.19 -7.28
N ASP A 153 -15.21 5.57 -7.57
CA ASP A 153 -15.98 4.83 -6.57
C ASP A 153 -15.16 3.66 -6.01
N LEU A 154 -14.46 2.92 -6.88
CA LEU A 154 -13.62 1.82 -6.46
C LEU A 154 -12.48 2.29 -5.53
N PHE A 155 -11.76 3.35 -5.89
CA PHE A 155 -10.60 3.81 -5.11
C PHE A 155 -11.00 4.38 -3.74
N GLN A 156 -12.22 4.88 -3.58
CA GLN A 156 -12.71 5.37 -2.29
C GLN A 156 -12.78 4.27 -1.22
N GLU A 157 -12.99 3.01 -1.62
CA GLU A 157 -13.10 1.87 -0.72
C GLU A 157 -11.75 1.42 -0.11
N TYR A 158 -10.63 1.90 -0.64
CA TYR A 158 -9.28 1.47 -0.30
C TYR A 158 -8.40 2.61 0.25
N ASP A 159 -7.43 2.26 1.07
CA ASP A 159 -6.50 3.21 1.69
C ASP A 159 -5.32 3.52 0.77
N ILE A 160 -4.83 2.50 0.05
CA ILE A 160 -3.63 2.55 -0.80
C ILE A 160 -3.91 1.82 -2.11
N ILE A 161 -3.36 2.35 -3.20
CA ILE A 161 -3.48 1.79 -4.53
C ILE A 161 -2.11 1.29 -5.00
N LEU A 162 -2.04 0.06 -5.49
CA LEU A 162 -0.89 -0.50 -6.20
C LEU A 162 -1.22 -0.58 -7.68
N GLU A 163 -0.32 -0.05 -8.50
CA GLU A 163 -0.45 -0.05 -9.95
C GLU A 163 0.70 -0.85 -10.55
N GLY A 164 0.38 -2.02 -11.09
CA GLY A 164 1.32 -2.95 -11.72
C GLY A 164 0.89 -3.36 -13.13
N SER A 165 0.06 -2.54 -13.78
CA SER A 165 -0.43 -2.79 -15.14
C SER A 165 0.67 -2.54 -16.17
N ASP A 166 0.57 -3.17 -17.34
CA ASP A 166 1.55 -3.03 -18.42
C ASP A 166 1.12 -2.03 -19.51
N ASN A 167 0.04 -1.27 -19.29
CA ASN A 167 -0.46 -0.28 -20.25
C ASN A 167 -0.50 1.13 -19.67
N PHE A 168 -0.11 2.11 -20.48
CA PHE A 168 -0.02 3.52 -20.05
C PHE A 168 -1.38 4.12 -19.70
N GLU A 169 -2.47 3.74 -20.38
CA GLU A 169 -3.80 4.30 -20.09
C GLU A 169 -4.21 4.07 -18.64
N THR A 170 -4.02 2.85 -18.16
CA THR A 170 -4.33 2.46 -16.77
C THR A 170 -3.43 3.19 -15.78
N ARG A 171 -2.14 3.36 -16.08
CA ARG A 171 -1.18 4.12 -15.26
C ARG A 171 -1.62 5.57 -15.05
N TYR A 172 -1.99 6.24 -16.13
CA TYR A 172 -2.40 7.65 -16.09
C TYR A 172 -3.76 7.82 -15.43
N LEU A 173 -4.71 6.91 -15.68
CA LEU A 173 -5.99 6.88 -14.99
C LEU A 173 -5.81 6.67 -13.48
N ALA A 174 -5.04 5.66 -13.07
CA ALA A 174 -4.77 5.37 -11.68
C ALA A 174 -4.11 6.56 -10.97
N ASN A 175 -3.14 7.21 -11.62
CA ASN A 175 -2.52 8.44 -11.12
C ASN A 175 -3.56 9.55 -10.90
N LYS A 176 -4.33 9.90 -11.94
CA LYS A 176 -5.31 10.99 -11.85
C LYS A 176 -6.33 10.74 -10.75
N THR A 177 -6.86 9.52 -10.67
CA THR A 177 -7.86 9.15 -9.66
C THR A 177 -7.28 9.14 -8.25
N ALA A 178 -6.08 8.59 -8.05
CA ALA A 178 -5.42 8.58 -6.75
C ALA A 178 -5.11 10.00 -6.26
N VAL A 179 -4.64 10.88 -7.14
CA VAL A 179 -4.41 12.30 -6.80
C VAL A 179 -5.71 12.99 -6.41
N ALA A 180 -6.78 12.81 -7.20
CA ALA A 180 -8.08 13.43 -6.93
C ALA A 180 -8.67 13.01 -5.57
N LEU A 181 -8.40 11.77 -5.13
CA LEU A 181 -8.87 11.23 -3.85
C LEU A 181 -7.84 11.37 -2.71
N GLY A 182 -6.68 11.98 -2.96
CA GLY A 182 -5.61 12.11 -1.97
C GLY A 182 -5.06 10.76 -1.49
N LYS A 183 -5.09 9.72 -2.33
CA LYS A 183 -4.63 8.37 -2.00
C LYS A 183 -3.16 8.19 -2.42
N PRO A 184 -2.35 7.49 -1.64
CA PRO A 184 -1.02 7.04 -2.07
C PRO A 184 -1.14 6.00 -3.20
N LEU A 185 -0.33 6.19 -4.23
CA LEU A 185 -0.18 5.29 -5.35
C LEU A 185 1.23 4.70 -5.36
N VAL A 186 1.36 3.40 -5.14
CA VAL A 186 2.60 2.65 -5.30
C VAL A 186 2.62 2.10 -6.72
N SER A 187 3.49 2.60 -7.58
CA SER A 187 3.56 2.17 -8.98
C SER A 187 4.87 1.46 -9.27
N GLY A 188 4.75 0.30 -9.92
CA GLY A 188 5.87 -0.47 -10.44
C GLY A 188 5.86 -0.51 -11.97
N ALA A 189 7.02 -0.53 -12.60
CA ALA A 189 7.16 -0.69 -14.04
C ALA A 189 8.32 -1.63 -14.37
N LEU A 190 8.26 -2.25 -15.54
CA LEU A 190 9.23 -3.24 -15.97
C LEU A 190 9.66 -2.98 -17.41
N SER A 191 10.95 -3.20 -17.64
CA SER A 191 11.60 -3.44 -18.93
C SER A 191 12.25 -4.83 -18.87
N GLN A 192 12.93 -5.25 -19.94
CA GLN A 192 13.49 -6.60 -20.08
C GLN A 192 14.27 -7.07 -18.84
N TRP A 193 15.21 -6.25 -18.38
CA TRP A 193 16.08 -6.50 -17.22
C TRP A 193 15.96 -5.46 -16.11
N GLU A 194 15.26 -4.34 -16.36
CA GLU A 194 15.16 -3.23 -15.43
C GLU A 194 13.75 -3.13 -14.83
N GLY A 195 13.68 -2.94 -13.53
CA GLY A 195 12.44 -2.67 -12.81
C GLY A 195 12.48 -1.30 -12.15
N GLN A 196 11.34 -0.63 -12.07
CA GLN A 196 11.21 0.68 -11.45
C GLN A 196 10.10 0.67 -10.40
N ILE A 197 10.30 1.40 -9.32
CA ILE A 197 9.29 1.59 -8.27
C ILE A 197 9.36 3.00 -7.68
N SER A 198 8.20 3.58 -7.40
CA SER A 198 8.06 4.83 -6.64
C SER A 198 6.72 4.88 -5.89
N VAL A 199 6.65 5.73 -4.87
CA VAL A 199 5.40 6.07 -4.17
C VAL A 199 5.00 7.49 -4.55
N PHE A 200 3.88 7.63 -5.23
CA PHE A 200 3.29 8.90 -5.63
C PHE A 200 2.19 9.29 -4.65
N HIS A 201 2.39 10.37 -3.91
CA HIS A 201 1.43 10.81 -2.88
C HIS A 201 1.44 12.34 -2.69
N PRO A 202 0.81 13.10 -3.60
CA PRO A 202 0.80 14.57 -3.51
C PRO A 202 0.15 15.15 -2.27
N ALA A 203 -0.86 14.47 -1.71
CA ALA A 203 -1.49 14.86 -0.45
C ALA A 203 -0.51 14.85 0.75
N SER A 204 0.61 14.14 0.63
CA SER A 204 1.71 14.10 1.60
C SER A 204 2.96 14.83 1.10
N ALA A 205 2.78 15.90 0.31
CA ALA A 205 3.83 16.72 -0.30
C ALA A 205 4.79 16.00 -1.28
N GLY A 206 4.39 14.83 -1.80
CA GLY A 206 5.13 14.10 -2.83
C GLY A 206 4.82 14.53 -4.27
N PRO A 207 5.56 14.02 -5.28
CA PRO A 207 5.15 14.12 -6.68
C PRO A 207 3.97 13.20 -7.00
N CYS A 208 3.27 13.46 -8.11
CA CYS A 208 2.42 12.48 -8.77
C CYS A 208 3.19 11.76 -9.88
N TYR A 209 2.63 10.69 -10.47
CA TYR A 209 3.27 9.97 -11.57
C TYR A 209 3.60 10.91 -12.75
N GLN A 210 2.66 11.81 -13.09
CA GLN A 210 2.82 12.77 -14.18
C GLN A 210 3.76 13.95 -13.88
N CYS A 211 4.28 14.08 -12.65
CA CYS A 211 5.44 14.94 -12.41
C CYS A 211 6.71 14.36 -13.03
N VAL A 212 6.81 13.02 -13.08
CA VAL A 212 7.98 12.30 -13.61
C VAL A 212 7.79 11.94 -15.08
N PHE A 213 6.58 11.51 -15.46
CA PHE A 213 6.22 11.13 -16.84
C PHE A 213 5.06 12.01 -17.33
N PRO A 214 5.35 13.20 -17.90
CA PRO A 214 4.31 14.20 -18.16
C PRO A 214 3.37 13.80 -19.30
N GLN A 215 3.94 13.15 -20.32
CA GLN A 215 3.20 12.72 -21.51
C GLN A 215 3.40 11.22 -21.72
N LYS A 216 2.31 10.56 -22.13
CA LYS A 216 2.36 9.14 -22.52
C LYS A 216 3.31 9.00 -23.71
N PRO A 217 4.14 7.94 -23.79
CA PRO A 217 4.88 7.63 -25.00
C PRO A 217 3.93 7.52 -26.19
N ALA A 218 4.40 7.88 -27.39
CA ALA A 218 3.63 7.67 -28.60
C ALA A 218 3.38 6.16 -28.83
N GLU A 219 2.26 5.83 -29.47
CA GLU A 219 1.91 4.43 -29.75
C GLU A 219 3.03 3.72 -30.52
N GLY A 220 3.37 2.51 -30.08
CA GLY A 220 4.45 1.70 -30.69
C GLY A 220 5.87 2.06 -30.27
N VAL A 221 6.10 3.13 -29.50
CA VAL A 221 7.45 3.53 -29.06
C VAL A 221 7.98 2.71 -27.89
N ALA A 222 7.08 2.22 -27.03
CA ALA A 222 7.43 1.42 -25.86
C ALA A 222 6.76 0.04 -25.95
N PRO A 223 7.50 -1.05 -26.23
CA PRO A 223 6.92 -2.39 -26.31
C PRO A 223 6.44 -2.86 -24.92
N SER A 224 5.36 -3.63 -24.89
CA SER A 224 4.91 -4.28 -23.65
C SER A 224 5.88 -5.39 -23.23
N CYS A 225 5.79 -5.85 -21.98
CA CYS A 225 6.56 -7.02 -21.52
C CYS A 225 6.30 -8.26 -22.40
N ALA A 226 5.10 -8.40 -22.95
CA ALA A 226 4.75 -9.49 -23.86
C ALA A 226 5.47 -9.38 -25.21
N GLN A 227 5.78 -8.16 -25.66
CA GLN A 227 6.47 -7.89 -26.93
C GLN A 227 8.00 -7.91 -26.77
N ALA A 228 8.53 -7.29 -25.71
CA ALA A 228 9.97 -7.17 -25.48
C ALA A 228 10.59 -8.40 -24.79
N GLY A 229 9.76 -9.21 -24.12
CA GLY A 229 10.23 -10.19 -23.13
C GLY A 229 10.55 -9.53 -21.79
N VAL A 230 10.58 -10.34 -20.73
CA VAL A 230 10.90 -9.89 -19.37
C VAL A 230 11.56 -11.02 -18.60
N PHE A 231 12.64 -10.71 -17.88
CA PHE A 231 13.35 -11.65 -17.04
C PHE A 231 12.44 -12.15 -15.88
N ALA A 232 12.20 -13.45 -15.82
CA ALA A 232 11.17 -14.07 -14.97
C ALA A 232 11.15 -13.61 -13.49
N PRO A 233 12.30 -13.50 -12.79
CA PRO A 233 12.33 -13.10 -11.38
C PRO A 233 12.10 -11.61 -11.14
N LEU A 234 12.35 -10.76 -12.14
CA LEU A 234 12.32 -9.31 -12.00
C LEU A 234 10.95 -8.78 -11.52
N PRO A 235 9.80 -9.20 -12.09
CA PRO A 235 8.48 -8.86 -11.55
C PRO A 235 8.31 -9.29 -10.09
N GLY A 236 8.88 -10.43 -9.70
CA GLY A 236 8.92 -10.92 -8.32
C GLY A 236 9.57 -9.94 -7.36
N VAL A 237 10.75 -9.42 -7.73
CA VAL A 237 11.49 -8.43 -6.93
C VAL A 237 10.69 -7.14 -6.80
N ILE A 238 10.25 -6.56 -7.91
CA ILE A 238 9.57 -5.26 -7.90
C ILE A 238 8.20 -5.35 -7.21
N GLY A 239 7.42 -6.40 -7.47
CA GLY A 239 6.12 -6.56 -6.82
C GLY A 239 6.22 -6.82 -5.31
N ALA A 240 7.28 -7.51 -4.84
CA ALA A 240 7.58 -7.60 -3.42
C ALA A 240 7.94 -6.23 -2.81
N MET A 241 8.72 -5.41 -3.52
CA MET A 241 8.98 -4.02 -3.10
C MET A 241 7.69 -3.19 -3.06
N MET A 242 6.76 -3.37 -4.02
CA MET A 242 5.47 -2.68 -4.03
C MET A 242 4.62 -3.04 -2.79
N ALA A 243 4.53 -4.32 -2.45
CA ALA A 243 3.86 -4.74 -1.22
C ALA A 243 4.55 -4.17 0.03
N GLY A 244 5.88 -4.14 0.06
CA GLY A 244 6.66 -3.55 1.14
C GLY A 244 6.37 -2.06 1.35
N GLU A 245 6.32 -1.26 0.28
CA GLU A 245 5.96 0.16 0.37
C GLU A 245 4.53 0.35 0.88
N ALA A 246 3.57 -0.44 0.38
CA ALA A 246 2.20 -0.41 0.86
C ALA A 246 2.12 -0.71 2.37
N MET A 247 2.80 -1.77 2.82
CA MET A 247 2.85 -2.13 4.24
C MET A 247 3.47 -1.01 5.08
N LYS A 248 4.57 -0.40 4.64
CA LYS A 248 5.20 0.74 5.34
C LYS A 248 4.22 1.91 5.49
N ILE A 249 3.45 2.22 4.45
CA ILE A 249 2.42 3.27 4.49
C ILE A 249 1.33 2.91 5.50
N ILE A 250 0.80 1.68 5.47
CA ILE A 250 -0.27 1.23 6.39
C ILE A 250 0.17 1.35 7.85
N ILE A 251 1.37 0.83 8.18
CA ILE A 251 1.84 0.80 9.57
C ILE A 251 2.31 2.19 10.03
N GLY A 252 2.52 3.14 9.11
CA GLY A 252 3.11 4.43 9.38
C GLY A 252 4.60 4.33 9.73
N ALA A 253 5.30 3.37 9.13
CA ALA A 253 6.74 3.24 9.29
C ALA A 253 7.47 4.38 8.58
N ALA A 254 8.71 4.64 9.01
CA ALA A 254 9.50 5.72 8.46
C ALA A 254 9.77 5.53 6.95
N ALA A 255 9.76 6.66 6.23
CA ALA A 255 10.24 6.82 4.86
C ALA A 255 9.68 5.81 3.82
N PRO A 256 8.40 5.91 3.44
CA PRO A 256 7.99 5.40 2.13
C PRO A 256 8.83 6.07 1.02
N MET A 257 8.97 5.44 -0.15
CA MET A 257 9.72 5.98 -1.31
C MET A 257 9.04 7.19 -1.97
N THR A 258 8.34 8.02 -1.19
CA THR A 258 7.76 9.28 -1.65
C THR A 258 8.88 10.25 -1.98
N GLY A 259 8.85 10.80 -3.20
CA GLY A 259 9.92 11.70 -3.68
C GLY A 259 11.18 10.96 -4.14
N GLN A 260 11.15 9.63 -4.22
CA GLN A 260 12.25 8.81 -4.73
C GLN A 260 11.75 7.83 -5.79
N MET A 261 12.60 7.53 -6.76
CA MET A 261 12.38 6.47 -7.74
C MET A 261 13.57 5.53 -7.70
N LEU A 262 13.31 4.26 -7.38
CA LEU A 262 14.31 3.21 -7.44
C LEU A 262 14.23 2.52 -8.79
N VAL A 263 15.39 2.31 -9.40
CA VAL A 263 15.59 1.48 -10.59
C VAL A 263 16.49 0.31 -10.17
N TYR A 264 16.03 -0.91 -10.42
CA TYR A 264 16.78 -2.14 -10.19
C TYR A 264 17.15 -2.76 -11.54
N ASP A 265 18.45 -2.88 -11.79
CA ASP A 265 18.99 -3.59 -12.94
C ASP A 265 19.27 -5.03 -12.51
N ALA A 266 18.44 -5.97 -12.97
CA ALA A 266 18.59 -7.39 -12.63
C ALA A 266 19.70 -8.09 -13.39
N LEU A 267 20.19 -7.52 -14.50
CA LEU A 267 21.29 -8.10 -15.28
C LEU A 267 22.61 -7.96 -14.52
N TYR A 268 22.84 -6.79 -13.91
CA TYR A 268 24.05 -6.49 -13.14
C TYR A 268 23.86 -6.57 -11.62
N GLY A 269 22.61 -6.66 -11.13
CA GLY A 269 22.29 -6.66 -9.70
C GLY A 269 22.48 -5.29 -9.05
N GLU A 270 22.35 -4.21 -9.82
CA GLU A 270 22.57 -2.84 -9.36
C GLU A 270 21.25 -2.14 -8.98
N THR A 271 21.33 -1.22 -8.02
CA THR A 271 20.22 -0.31 -7.71
C THR A 271 20.65 1.14 -7.89
N ARG A 272 19.77 1.94 -8.47
CA ARG A 272 19.93 3.39 -8.60
C ARG A 272 18.71 4.07 -8.01
N THR A 273 18.91 5.11 -7.23
CA THR A 273 17.81 5.88 -6.64
C THR A 273 17.91 7.32 -7.08
N PHE A 274 16.83 7.83 -7.66
CA PHE A 274 16.71 9.20 -8.13
C PHE A 274 15.76 9.97 -7.22
N THR A 275 16.09 11.22 -6.92
CA THR A 275 15.14 12.14 -6.29
C THR A 275 14.15 12.63 -7.34
N VAL A 276 12.86 12.45 -7.09
CA VAL A 276 11.77 12.94 -7.93
C VAL A 276 11.03 14.05 -7.20
N LYS A 277 10.79 15.17 -7.88
CA LYS A 277 10.21 16.38 -7.29
C LYS A 277 8.81 16.64 -7.85
N ARG A 278 7.93 17.16 -6.99
CA ARG A 278 6.65 17.71 -7.43
C ARG A 278 6.93 18.90 -8.36
N ARG A 279 6.17 18.96 -9.45
CA ARG A 279 6.23 20.03 -10.44
C ARG A 279 5.10 21.03 -10.18
N ASN A 280 5.44 22.31 -10.09
CA ASN A 280 4.45 23.38 -9.91
C ASN A 280 3.52 23.54 -11.12
N ASP A 281 4.02 23.20 -12.31
CA ASP A 281 3.32 23.25 -13.59
C ASP A 281 2.66 21.91 -13.98
N CYS A 282 2.53 20.96 -13.05
CA CYS A 282 1.92 19.67 -13.34
C CYS A 282 0.40 19.82 -13.55
N GLU A 283 -0.13 19.34 -14.67
CA GLU A 283 -1.58 19.43 -14.99
C GLU A 283 -2.47 18.63 -14.01
N ILE A 284 -1.88 17.71 -13.23
CA ILE A 284 -2.61 16.84 -12.32
C ILE A 284 -2.53 17.30 -10.87
N CYS A 285 -1.35 17.73 -10.43
CA CYS A 285 -1.13 18.13 -9.04
C CYS A 285 -0.37 19.46 -8.90
N GLY A 286 -0.25 20.25 -9.97
CA GLY A 286 0.26 21.62 -9.95
C GLY A 286 -0.86 22.53 -9.47
N GLY A 287 -0.84 22.84 -8.18
CA GLY A 287 -1.88 23.55 -7.45
C GLY A 287 -1.51 23.69 -5.99
#